data_AF-A0A2K6GP24-F1
#
_entry.id   AF-A0A2K6GP24-F1
#
_cell.length_a   1.000
_cell.length_b   1.000
_cell.length_c   1.000
_cell.angle_alpha   90.00
_cell.angle_beta   90.00
_cell.angle_gamma   90.00
#
_symmetry.space_group_name_H-M   'P 1'
#
loop_
_entity.id
_entity.type
_entity.pdbx_description
1 polymer ?
#
loop_
_entity_poly.entity_id
_entity_poly.type
_entity_poly.pdbx_seq_one_letter_code
_entity_poly.pdbx_strand_id
1 'polypeptide(L)'
;MMGPRVWSSVRQGLSRGLARNIRGLASGEGRKVDIAGIYPPVTTPFTATAEVDYGKLEENLHKLGTLPFRGAVGGVCALANVLGAQVCQLERLCLTGQWEDAQKLQHRLIEPNAAVTRRFGIPGLKKTMDWFGYYGGPCRSPLQELRPTEEEALRVDFTSNGWL
;
A
#
# COMPACT_ATOMS: atom_id res chain seq x y z
N MET A 1 47.32 -20.12 -16.32
CA MET A 1 47.53 -21.29 -15.44
C MET A 1 47.33 -20.88 -13.99
N MET A 2 46.23 -21.28 -13.37
CA MET A 2 46.09 -21.78 -11.98
C MET A 2 44.65 -22.30 -11.85
N GLY A 3 44.51 -23.50 -11.29
CA GLY A 3 43.42 -24.44 -11.60
C GLY A 3 42.15 -24.38 -10.74
N PRO A 4 41.12 -25.14 -11.15
CA PRO A 4 39.80 -25.16 -10.52
C PRO A 4 39.75 -26.19 -9.38
N ARG A 5 39.94 -25.75 -8.12
CA ARG A 5 39.87 -26.66 -6.94
C ARG A 5 39.19 -26.10 -5.68
N VAL A 6 38.40 -25.02 -5.77
CA VAL A 6 37.75 -24.42 -4.58
C VAL A 6 36.22 -24.45 -4.64
N TRP A 7 35.62 -25.39 -5.38
CA TRP A 7 34.15 -25.50 -5.52
C TRP A 7 33.55 -26.87 -5.17
N SER A 8 34.22 -27.68 -4.33
CA SER A 8 33.73 -29.02 -3.96
C SER A 8 33.25 -29.19 -2.50
N SER A 9 33.39 -28.19 -1.63
CA SER A 9 33.16 -28.40 -0.18
C SER A 9 31.87 -27.84 0.40
N VAL A 10 30.94 -27.34 -0.42
CA VAL A 10 29.64 -26.81 0.07
C VAL A 10 28.43 -27.63 -0.43
N ARG A 11 28.65 -28.70 -1.22
CA ARG A 11 27.58 -29.55 -1.76
C ARG A 11 27.47 -30.96 -1.13
N GLN A 12 28.17 -31.24 -0.04
CA GLN A 12 28.26 -32.60 0.53
C GLN A 12 27.80 -32.78 1.98
N GLY A 13 27.11 -31.80 2.57
CA GLY A 13 26.47 -31.98 3.88
C GLY A 13 24.98 -31.72 3.77
N LEU A 14 24.17 -32.78 3.77
CA LEU A 14 22.73 -32.85 4.16
C LEU A 14 21.91 -33.86 3.31
N SER A 15 22.50 -34.54 2.33
CA SER A 15 21.93 -35.77 1.77
C SER A 15 22.27 -36.96 2.67
N ARG A 16 21.48 -37.18 3.74
CA ARG A 16 21.21 -38.50 4.38
C ARG A 16 20.46 -38.28 5.70
N GLY A 17 19.13 -38.35 5.62
CA GLY A 17 18.26 -38.31 6.78
C GLY A 17 16.87 -38.82 6.43
N LEU A 18 16.77 -40.14 6.28
CA LEU A 18 15.52 -40.92 6.28
C LEU A 18 14.49 -40.61 5.19
N ALA A 19 14.54 -41.41 4.14
CA ALA A 19 13.33 -41.98 3.57
C ALA A 19 12.53 -42.66 4.70
N ARG A 20 11.28 -42.23 4.93
CA ARG A 20 10.20 -43.03 5.52
C ARG A 20 8.86 -42.30 5.37
N ASN A 21 7.89 -43.03 4.83
CA ASN A 21 6.45 -42.76 4.79
C ASN A 21 5.92 -41.80 3.73
N ILE A 22 5.97 -42.27 2.47
CA ILE A 22 4.77 -42.21 1.62
C ILE A 22 3.75 -43.18 2.25
N ARG A 23 2.92 -42.66 3.13
CA ARG A 23 1.66 -43.27 3.56
C ARG A 23 0.68 -42.13 3.78
N GLY A 24 -0.41 -42.15 3.03
CA GLY A 24 -1.49 -41.20 3.21
C GLY A 24 -1.98 -41.21 4.64
N LEU A 25 -2.05 -40.02 5.22
CA LEU A 25 -3.06 -39.70 6.20
C LEU A 25 -3.64 -38.35 5.77
N ALA A 26 -4.82 -38.42 5.16
CA ALA A 26 -5.72 -37.29 5.10
C ALA A 26 -6.05 -36.91 6.54
N SER A 27 -5.31 -35.97 7.10
CA SER A 27 -5.66 -35.26 8.32
C SER A 27 -5.21 -33.82 8.16
N GLY A 28 -5.68 -33.17 7.10
CA GLY A 28 -5.56 -31.73 6.98
C GLY A 28 -6.74 -31.11 7.70
N GLU A 29 -6.66 -30.95 9.03
CA GLU A 29 -7.33 -29.80 9.63
C GLU A 29 -6.95 -28.61 8.77
N GLY A 30 -7.94 -28.03 8.09
CA GLY A 30 -7.71 -26.99 7.10
C GLY A 30 -6.84 -25.92 7.72
N ARG A 31 -5.59 -25.81 7.25
CA ARG A 31 -4.66 -24.83 7.76
C ARG A 31 -5.28 -23.47 7.47
N LYS A 32 -5.85 -22.85 8.50
CA LYS A 32 -6.63 -21.62 8.38
C LYS A 32 -5.69 -20.58 7.79
N VAL A 33 -5.90 -20.21 6.53
CA VAL A 33 -5.09 -19.22 5.85
C VAL A 33 -5.41 -17.87 6.49
N ASP A 34 -4.39 -17.17 6.97
CA ASP A 34 -4.55 -15.80 7.44
C ASP A 34 -4.76 -14.90 6.22
N ILE A 35 -5.97 -14.36 6.12
CA ILE A 35 -6.41 -13.47 5.05
C ILE A 35 -6.62 -12.04 5.56
N ALA A 36 -6.12 -11.72 6.77
CA ALA A 36 -6.12 -10.36 7.28
C ALA A 36 -5.36 -9.43 6.33
N GLY A 37 -5.88 -8.22 6.10
CA GLY A 37 -5.20 -7.23 5.26
C GLY A 37 -5.42 -7.32 3.77
N ILE A 38 -6.02 -8.40 3.28
CA ILE A 38 -6.38 -8.53 1.88
C ILE A 38 -7.53 -7.57 1.58
N TYR A 39 -7.34 -6.69 0.59
CA TYR A 39 -8.44 -5.95 -0.01
C TYR A 39 -9.01 -6.80 -1.15
N PRO A 40 -10.09 -7.57 -0.92
CA PRO A 40 -10.62 -8.45 -1.94
C PRO A 40 -11.14 -7.61 -3.12
N PRO A 41 -10.88 -8.00 -4.38
CA PRO A 41 -11.57 -7.37 -5.50
C PRO A 41 -13.07 -7.63 -5.35
N VAL A 42 -13.85 -6.55 -5.24
CA VAL A 42 -15.31 -6.66 -5.23
C VAL A 42 -15.75 -6.94 -6.66
N THR A 43 -16.38 -8.09 -6.86
CA THR A 43 -16.95 -8.44 -8.16
C THR A 43 -18.10 -7.48 -8.47
N THR A 44 -17.98 -6.74 -9.56
CA THR A 44 -19.06 -5.88 -10.07
C THR A 44 -19.95 -6.71 -10.99
N PRO A 45 -21.16 -7.09 -10.56
CA PRO A 45 -22.07 -7.85 -11.39
C PRO A 45 -22.75 -6.92 -12.40
N PHE A 46 -23.03 -7.46 -13.58
CA PHE A 46 -23.75 -6.77 -14.64
C PHE A 46 -25.03 -7.54 -15.00
N THR A 47 -26.05 -6.80 -15.42
CA THR A 47 -27.29 -7.34 -15.98
C THR A 47 -27.04 -7.89 -17.40
N ALA A 48 -28.04 -8.58 -17.97
CA ALA A 48 -27.96 -9.02 -19.37
C ALA A 48 -27.84 -7.86 -20.37
N THR A 49 -28.18 -6.63 -19.97
CA THR A 49 -28.04 -5.40 -20.76
C THR A 49 -26.72 -4.67 -20.52
N ALA A 50 -25.77 -5.30 -19.81
CA ALA A 50 -24.47 -4.72 -19.44
C ALA A 50 -24.54 -3.49 -18.52
N GLU A 51 -25.66 -3.29 -17.82
CA GLU A 51 -25.77 -2.30 -16.74
C GLU A 51 -25.28 -2.90 -15.42
N VAL A 52 -24.84 -2.06 -14.48
CA VAL A 52 -24.42 -2.53 -13.15
C VAL A 52 -25.64 -3.05 -12.38
N ASP A 53 -25.55 -4.28 -11.90
CA ASP A 53 -26.59 -4.91 -11.07
C ASP A 53 -26.36 -4.55 -9.60
N TYR A 54 -26.92 -3.42 -9.15
CA TYR A 54 -26.68 -2.90 -7.81
C TYR A 54 -27.17 -3.83 -6.69
N GLY A 55 -28.26 -4.58 -6.89
CA GLY A 55 -28.74 -5.55 -5.90
C GLY A 55 -27.75 -6.68 -5.68
N LYS A 56 -27.20 -7.26 -6.76
CA LYS A 56 -26.14 -8.27 -6.63
C LYS A 56 -24.82 -7.69 -6.10
N LEU A 57 -24.51 -6.43 -6.41
CA LEU A 57 -23.32 -5.79 -5.88
C LEU A 57 -23.42 -5.64 -4.35
N GLU A 58 -24.59 -5.24 -3.84
CA GLU A 58 -24.89 -5.18 -2.41
C GLU A 58 -24.77 -6.57 -1.76
N GLU A 59 -25.29 -7.61 -2.39
CA GLU A 59 -25.09 -8.99 -1.92
C GLU A 59 -23.60 -9.38 -1.87
N ASN A 60 -22.80 -9.03 -2.89
CA ASN A 60 -21.37 -9.31 -2.91
C ASN A 60 -20.66 -8.60 -1.76
N LEU A 61 -21.02 -7.34 -1.50
CA LEU A 61 -20.49 -6.58 -0.37
C LEU A 61 -20.87 -7.20 0.98
N HIS A 62 -22.11 -7.67 1.14
CA HIS A 62 -22.53 -8.40 2.33
C HIS A 62 -21.74 -9.69 2.52
N LYS A 63 -21.59 -10.51 1.47
CA LYS A 63 -20.80 -11.76 1.50
C LYS A 63 -19.36 -11.47 1.90
N LEU A 64 -18.71 -10.49 1.27
CA LEU A 64 -17.35 -10.07 1.61
C LEU A 64 -17.25 -9.51 3.03
N GLY A 65 -18.26 -8.78 3.49
CA GLY A 65 -18.33 -8.25 4.86
C GLY A 65 -18.43 -9.33 5.95
N THR A 66 -18.87 -10.54 5.62
CA THR A 66 -18.88 -11.68 6.56
C THR A 66 -17.52 -12.37 6.71
N LEU A 67 -16.59 -12.10 5.79
CA LEU A 67 -15.24 -12.65 5.86
C LEU A 67 -14.40 -11.82 6.85
N PRO A 68 -13.44 -12.45 7.54
CA PRO A 68 -12.60 -11.78 8.54
C PRO A 68 -11.51 -10.91 7.90
N PHE A 69 -11.87 -10.04 6.94
CA PHE A 69 -10.98 -8.99 6.46
C PHE A 69 -10.77 -8.00 7.60
N ARG A 70 -9.78 -8.25 8.46
CA ARG A 70 -9.51 -7.48 9.68
C ARG A 70 -8.77 -6.18 9.39
N GLY A 71 -9.35 -5.33 8.53
CA GLY A 71 -8.77 -4.05 8.13
C GLY A 71 -7.68 -4.19 7.07
N ALA A 72 -7.15 -3.04 6.62
CA ALA A 72 -5.99 -2.98 5.73
C ALA A 72 -4.70 -3.21 6.53
N VAL A 73 -3.74 -3.97 5.98
CA VAL A 73 -2.41 -4.23 6.59
C VAL A 73 -1.29 -3.37 5.99
N GLY A 74 -1.66 -2.31 5.27
CA GLY A 74 -0.70 -1.39 4.65
C GLY A 74 -1.39 -0.40 3.72
N GLY A 75 -0.59 0.42 3.03
CA GLY A 75 -1.08 1.42 2.08
C GLY A 75 -0.06 1.77 1.01
N VAL A 76 -0.54 2.04 -0.20
CA VAL A 76 0.25 2.61 -1.30
C VAL A 76 -0.08 4.09 -1.37
N CYS A 77 0.79 4.92 -0.81
CA CYS A 77 0.50 6.33 -0.56
C CYS A 77 1.34 7.24 -1.47
N ALA A 78 0.70 8.06 -2.29
CA ALA A 78 1.39 9.10 -3.08
C ALA A 78 2.20 10.05 -2.17
N LEU A 79 1.62 10.43 -1.03
CA LEU A 79 2.27 11.29 -0.05
C LEU A 79 3.58 10.70 0.51
N ALA A 80 3.77 9.37 0.48
CA ALA A 80 4.99 8.73 0.96
C ALA A 80 6.24 9.07 0.14
N ASN A 81 6.09 9.62 -1.09
CA ASN A 81 7.23 10.14 -1.86
C ASN A 81 7.91 11.33 -1.18
N VAL A 82 7.20 12.07 -0.32
CA VAL A 82 7.73 13.27 0.36
C VAL A 82 7.68 13.14 1.88
N LEU A 83 6.67 12.47 2.43
CA LEU A 83 6.49 12.23 3.88
C LEU A 83 6.52 10.73 4.22
N GLY A 84 7.43 9.98 3.60
CA GLY A 84 7.55 8.54 3.80
C GLY A 84 7.77 8.13 5.25
N ALA A 85 8.60 8.87 6.00
CA ALA A 85 8.86 8.59 7.41
C ALA A 85 7.60 8.73 8.27
N GLN A 86 6.76 9.73 7.99
CA GLN A 86 5.52 10.01 8.71
C GLN A 86 4.45 8.97 8.37
N VAL A 87 4.34 8.56 7.10
CA VAL A 87 3.42 7.48 6.69
C VAL A 87 3.80 6.16 7.36
N CYS A 88 5.08 5.79 7.37
CA CYS A 88 5.55 4.60 8.10
C CYS A 88 5.38 4.74 9.62
N GLN A 89 5.52 5.95 10.17
CA GLN A 89 5.27 6.20 11.59
C GLN A 89 3.80 5.99 11.92
N LEU A 90 2.88 6.43 11.08
CA LEU A 90 1.45 6.20 11.26
C LEU A 90 1.12 4.70 11.26
N GLU A 91 1.69 3.94 10.33
CA GLU A 91 1.55 2.47 10.33
C GLU A 91 2.04 1.87 11.65
N ARG A 92 3.23 2.25 12.13
CA ARG A 92 3.76 1.77 13.41
C ARG A 92 2.85 2.11 14.59
N LEU A 93 2.32 3.32 14.65
CA LEU A 93 1.39 3.73 15.71
C LEU A 93 0.11 2.87 15.70
N CYS A 94 -0.46 2.62 14.52
CA CYS A 94 -1.61 1.73 14.36
C CYS A 94 -1.30 0.28 14.78
N LEU A 95 -0.17 -0.28 14.33
CA LEU A 95 0.25 -1.65 14.67
C LEU A 95 0.55 -1.84 16.16
N THR A 96 0.98 -0.79 16.85
CA THR A 96 1.28 -0.81 18.29
C THR A 96 0.11 -0.36 19.16
N GLY A 97 -1.05 -0.07 18.57
CA GLY A 97 -2.26 0.33 19.30
C GLY A 97 -2.22 1.74 19.91
N GLN A 98 -1.29 2.60 19.47
CA GLN A 98 -1.15 3.98 19.93
C GLN A 98 -2.15 4.89 19.18
N TRP A 99 -3.43 4.63 19.36
CA TRP A 99 -4.51 5.21 18.54
C TRP A 99 -4.64 6.74 18.68
N GLU A 100 -4.38 7.30 19.86
CA GLU A 100 -4.46 8.75 20.07
C GLU A 100 -3.39 9.50 19.28
N ASP A 101 -2.15 9.01 19.31
CA ASP A 101 -1.04 9.61 18.56
C ASP A 101 -1.16 9.31 17.06
N ALA A 102 -1.67 8.12 16.69
CA ALA A 102 -2.02 7.81 15.32
C ALA A 102 -3.06 8.81 14.77
N GLN A 103 -4.09 9.14 15.55
CA GLN A 103 -5.12 10.10 15.15
C GLN A 103 -4.53 11.51 14.96
N LYS A 104 -3.72 11.98 15.90
CA LYS A 104 -3.05 13.30 15.80
C LYS A 104 -2.18 13.39 14.54
N LEU A 105 -1.38 12.36 14.28
CA LEU A 105 -0.53 12.30 13.09
C LEU A 105 -1.38 12.21 11.81
N GLN A 106 -2.41 11.36 11.79
CA GLN A 106 -3.31 11.23 10.66
C GLN A 106 -3.97 12.57 10.32
N HIS A 107 -4.49 13.31 11.30
CA HIS A 107 -5.10 14.62 11.06
C HIS A 107 -4.17 15.60 10.35
N ARG A 108 -2.89 15.65 10.75
CA ARG A 108 -1.88 16.49 10.10
C ARG A 108 -1.53 16.05 8.68
N LEU A 109 -1.81 14.80 8.31
CA LEU A 109 -1.53 14.26 6.97
C LEU A 109 -2.71 14.41 6.01
N ILE A 110 -3.92 14.73 6.49
CA ILE A 110 -5.14 14.80 5.65
C ILE A 110 -5.00 15.83 4.52
N GLU A 111 -4.73 17.10 4.87
CA GLU A 111 -4.64 18.18 3.89
C GLU A 111 -3.45 17.99 2.92
N PRO A 112 -2.22 17.69 3.39
CA PRO A 112 -1.11 17.36 2.49
C PRO A 112 -1.42 16.19 1.54
N ASN A 113 -2.10 15.14 2.03
CA ASN A 113 -2.48 14.00 1.21
C ASN A 113 -3.51 14.40 0.16
N ALA A 114 -4.55 15.17 0.54
CA ALA A 114 -5.56 15.66 -0.38
C ALA A 114 -4.96 16.59 -1.44
N ALA A 115 -3.99 17.42 -1.05
CA ALA A 115 -3.27 18.33 -1.93
C ALA A 115 -2.57 17.59 -3.08
N VAL A 116 -1.77 16.56 -2.77
CA VAL A 116 -0.99 15.80 -3.77
C VAL A 116 -1.77 14.67 -4.47
N THR A 117 -3.05 14.50 -4.16
CA THR A 117 -3.92 13.49 -4.80
C THR A 117 -5.13 14.12 -5.48
N ARG A 118 -6.21 14.37 -4.73
CA ARG A 118 -7.49 14.82 -5.28
C ARG A 118 -7.45 16.26 -5.80
N ARG A 119 -6.71 17.16 -5.15
CA ARG A 119 -6.74 18.61 -5.45
C ARG A 119 -5.81 18.98 -6.61
N PHE A 120 -4.52 18.68 -6.47
CA PHE A 120 -3.49 19.10 -7.43
C PHE A 120 -2.80 17.92 -8.13
N GLY A 121 -3.12 16.69 -7.74
CA GLY A 121 -2.69 15.46 -8.40
C GLY A 121 -1.18 15.34 -8.58
N ILE A 122 -0.78 14.75 -9.71
CA ILE A 122 0.61 14.48 -10.05
C ILE A 122 1.45 15.79 -10.17
N PRO A 123 0.96 16.88 -10.80
CA PRO A 123 1.68 18.16 -10.79
C PRO A 123 1.97 18.67 -9.37
N GLY A 124 0.98 18.58 -8.46
CA GLY A 124 1.16 18.94 -7.06
C GLY A 124 2.18 18.06 -6.35
N LEU A 125 2.08 16.73 -6.51
CA LEU A 125 3.04 15.80 -5.93
C LEU A 125 4.48 16.11 -6.36
N LYS A 126 4.71 16.28 -7.68
CA LYS A 126 6.03 16.59 -8.23
C LYS A 126 6.55 17.93 -7.73
N LYS A 127 5.69 18.95 -7.65
CA LYS A 127 6.07 20.26 -7.11
C LYS A 127 6.49 20.17 -5.64
N THR A 128 5.77 19.40 -4.83
CA THR A 128 6.16 19.14 -3.44
C THR A 128 7.46 18.34 -3.35
N MET A 129 7.68 17.37 -4.25
CA MET A 129 8.95 16.65 -4.33
C MET A 129 10.12 17.60 -4.56
N ASP A 130 9.99 18.56 -5.47
CA ASP A 130 11.01 19.59 -5.71
C ASP A 130 11.29 20.42 -4.45
N TRP A 131 10.26 20.80 -3.68
CA TRP A 131 10.45 21.54 -2.41
C TRP A 131 11.15 20.72 -1.32
N PHE A 132 10.94 19.40 -1.32
CA PHE A 132 11.57 18.47 -0.37
C PHE A 132 12.97 18.02 -0.83
N GLY A 133 13.51 18.58 -1.92
CA GLY A 133 14.84 18.28 -2.44
C GLY A 133 14.94 17.01 -3.29
N TYR A 134 13.81 16.41 -3.65
CA TYR A 134 13.74 15.33 -4.65
C TYR A 134 13.55 15.91 -6.05
N TYR A 135 13.72 15.07 -7.08
CA TYR A 135 13.37 15.46 -8.45
C TYR A 135 11.92 15.08 -8.76
N GLY A 136 11.01 16.06 -8.74
CA GLY A 136 9.65 15.92 -9.25
C GLY A 136 9.58 16.24 -10.74
N GLY A 137 10.05 17.43 -11.11
CA GLY A 137 10.15 17.88 -12.51
C GLY A 137 8.81 18.01 -13.24
N PRO A 138 8.82 18.23 -14.57
CA PRO A 138 7.59 18.45 -15.34
C PRO A 138 6.75 17.18 -15.48
N CYS A 139 5.45 17.35 -15.67
CA CYS A 139 4.57 16.28 -16.13
C CYS A 139 4.61 16.17 -17.67
N ARG A 140 4.29 14.99 -18.20
CA ARG A 140 4.04 14.85 -19.65
C ARG A 140 2.61 15.33 -19.96
N SER A 141 2.45 16.00 -21.09
CA SER A 141 1.14 16.37 -21.65
C SER A 141 0.20 15.15 -21.70
N PRO A 142 -1.10 15.29 -21.35
CA PRO A 142 -1.86 16.54 -21.23
C PRO A 142 -1.75 17.27 -19.87
N LEU A 143 -1.09 16.68 -18.87
CA LEU A 143 -0.94 17.30 -17.56
C LEU A 143 -0.09 18.57 -17.65
N GLN A 144 -0.61 19.65 -17.07
CA GLN A 144 0.03 20.97 -17.05
C GLN A 144 0.70 21.22 -15.71
N GLU A 145 1.54 22.24 -15.67
CA GLU A 145 2.07 22.79 -14.41
C GLU A 145 0.97 23.46 -13.59
N LEU A 146 1.21 23.60 -12.29
CA LEU A 146 0.29 24.32 -11.40
C LEU A 146 0.32 25.82 -11.70
N ARG A 147 -0.85 26.45 -11.64
CA ARG A 147 -0.94 27.92 -11.64
C ARG A 147 -0.34 28.47 -10.35
N PRO A 148 0.16 29.72 -10.34
CA PRO A 148 0.73 30.31 -9.13
C PRO A 148 -0.19 30.28 -7.90
N THR A 149 -1.50 30.44 -8.10
CA THR A 149 -2.50 30.36 -7.03
C THR A 149 -2.69 28.94 -6.48
N GLU A 150 -2.54 27.91 -7.33
CA GLU A 150 -2.59 26.51 -6.92
C GLU A 150 -1.30 26.10 -6.20
N GLU A 151 -0.16 26.61 -6.66
CA GLU A 151 1.13 26.42 -5.98
C GLU A 151 1.08 27.00 -4.56
N GLU A 152 0.54 28.20 -4.39
CA GLU A 152 0.43 28.82 -3.06
C GLU A 152 -0.55 28.05 -2.16
N ALA A 153 -1.70 27.62 -2.68
CA ALA A 153 -2.63 26.78 -1.93
C ALA A 153 -2.00 25.44 -1.51
N LEU A 154 -1.25 24.80 -2.42
CA LEU A 154 -0.47 23.59 -2.12
C LEU A 154 0.56 23.87 -1.02
N ARG A 155 1.26 25.00 -1.06
CA ARG A 155 2.23 25.38 -0.03
C ARG A 155 1.56 25.54 1.34
N VAL A 156 0.42 26.22 1.39
CA VAL A 156 -0.37 26.41 2.62
C VAL A 156 -0.80 25.08 3.23
N ASP A 157 -1.24 24.11 2.44
CA ASP A 157 -1.66 22.80 2.94
C ASP A 157 -0.51 22.06 3.67
N PHE A 158 0.75 22.26 3.24
CA PHE A 158 1.93 21.67 3.89
C PHE A 158 2.42 22.49 5.10
N THR A 159 2.50 23.82 4.98
CA THR A 159 3.03 24.69 6.05
C THR A 159 2.10 24.77 7.25
N SER A 160 0.79 24.90 7.03
CA SER A 160 -0.22 24.94 8.11
C SER A 160 -0.27 23.64 8.94
N ASN A 161 0.18 22.53 8.36
CA ASN A 161 0.29 21.24 9.04
C ASN A 161 1.70 20.93 9.56
N GLY A 162 2.65 21.86 9.41
CA GLY A 162 4.01 21.78 9.93
C GLY A 162 4.90 20.78 9.20
N TRP A 163 4.78 20.70 7.88
CA TRP A 163 5.60 19.82 7.03
C TRP A 163 6.58 20.55 6.11
N LEU A 164 6.40 21.85 5.95
CA LEU A 164 7.26 22.76 5.19
C LEU A 164 7.40 24.05 5.99
#